data_AF-A0A161RUP3-F1
#
_entry.id   AF-A0A161RUP3-F1
#
_cell.length_a   1.000
_cell.length_b   1.000
_cell.length_c   1.000
_cell.angle_alpha   90.00
_cell.angle_beta   90.00
_cell.angle_gamma   90.00
#
_symmetry.space_group_name_H-M   'P 1'
#
loop_
_entity.id
_entity.type
_entity.pdbx_description
1 polymer ?
#
loop_
_entity_poly.entity_id
_entity_poly.type
_entity_poly.pdbx_seq_one_letter_code
_entity_poly.pdbx_strand_id
1 'polypeptide(L)'
;MHIAIPLSMIREPNRISSKHPADLLDTPGEYYEVTILESNDFGDESHVVIRGEFRGWDYDSDRGIAYAIIAKMGETRGYEYHREDIVAVKQVEKFFEPYKGREISIGQRVDIYKNLHLDNGYSIRCSKTGLVLAHCSTVLLKNASFHVSESGRQKTVKEKRKRVHAYVRGELVAVNTEFPQDFVKVLYNPYLTEFFLDSTTRDPIYQADEVFFMGRHAYRKNRDINLFSN
;
A
#
# COMPACT_ATOMS: atom_id res chain seq x y z
N MET A 1 -39.38 7.58 -31.03
CA MET A 1 -39.56 8.74 -30.13
C MET A 1 -39.44 8.21 -28.70
N HIS A 2 -38.22 8.17 -28.16
CA HIS A 2 -37.95 7.69 -26.80
C HIS A 2 -38.23 8.83 -25.84
N ILE A 3 -39.23 8.67 -24.98
CA ILE A 3 -39.56 9.64 -23.94
C ILE A 3 -38.58 9.37 -22.78
N ALA A 4 -37.61 10.26 -22.61
CA ALA A 4 -36.72 10.27 -21.46
C ALA A 4 -37.53 10.68 -20.22
N ILE A 5 -37.50 9.85 -19.18
CA ILE A 5 -38.05 10.19 -17.87
C ILE A 5 -37.10 11.19 -17.21
N PRO A 6 -37.58 12.37 -16.75
CA PRO A 6 -36.72 13.35 -16.08
C PRO A 6 -36.16 12.77 -14.78
N LEU A 7 -34.86 12.99 -14.55
CA LEU A 7 -34.10 12.50 -13.37
C LEU A 7 -34.76 12.86 -12.02
N SER A 8 -35.58 13.90 -11.98
CA SER A 8 -36.32 14.35 -10.80
C SER A 8 -37.51 13.46 -10.39
N MET A 9 -37.84 12.42 -11.18
CA MET A 9 -38.93 11.48 -10.89
C MET A 9 -38.45 10.08 -10.46
N ILE A 10 -37.14 9.83 -10.39
CA ILE A 10 -36.60 8.68 -9.66
C ILE A 10 -36.75 9.01 -8.17
N ARG A 11 -37.75 8.44 -7.51
CA ARG A 11 -37.84 8.50 -6.06
C ARG A 11 -36.63 7.76 -5.49
N GLU A 12 -35.68 8.50 -4.96
CA GLU A 12 -34.64 7.94 -4.10
C GLU A 12 -35.32 7.11 -3.01
N PRO A 13 -34.95 5.83 -2.82
CA PRO A 13 -35.46 5.06 -1.71
C PRO A 13 -35.09 5.79 -0.42
N ASN A 14 -36.11 6.01 0.40
CA ASN A 14 -36.07 6.72 1.68
C ASN A 14 -34.79 6.43 2.48
N ARG A 15 -34.13 7.51 2.95
CA ARG A 15 -33.05 7.48 3.93
C ARG A 15 -33.45 6.67 5.17
N ILE A 16 -32.93 5.45 5.26
CA ILE A 16 -32.68 4.72 6.50
C ILE A 16 -31.16 4.57 6.58
N SER A 17 -30.57 5.08 7.65
CA SER A 17 -29.14 5.10 7.90
C SER A 17 -28.58 3.71 8.15
N SER A 18 -27.86 3.13 7.18
CA SER A 18 -26.57 2.44 7.41
C SER A 18 -25.92 2.04 6.08
N LYS A 19 -24.80 2.68 5.70
CA LYS A 19 -23.85 2.05 4.78
C LYS A 19 -23.35 0.77 5.47
N HIS A 20 -23.27 -0.34 4.75
CA HIS A 20 -22.77 -1.59 5.34
C HIS A 20 -21.32 -1.35 5.80
N PRO A 21 -20.83 -1.94 6.92
CA PRO A 21 -19.47 -1.70 7.41
C PRO A 21 -18.40 -1.94 6.35
N ALA A 22 -18.58 -2.97 5.53
CA ALA A 22 -17.68 -3.30 4.43
C ALA A 22 -17.53 -2.17 3.39
N ASP A 23 -18.50 -1.26 3.24
CA ASP A 23 -18.43 -0.13 2.30
C ASP A 23 -17.32 0.88 2.68
N LEU A 24 -16.72 0.74 3.88
CA LEU A 24 -15.53 1.50 4.31
C LEU A 24 -14.22 0.94 3.72
N LEU A 25 -14.23 -0.24 3.10
CA LEU A 25 -13.11 -0.78 2.32
C LEU A 25 -13.18 -0.22 0.90
N ASP A 26 -12.67 1.00 0.73
CA ASP A 26 -12.81 1.77 -0.50
C ASP A 26 -11.49 1.94 -1.27
N THR A 27 -10.35 1.90 -0.58
CA THR A 27 -9.05 2.31 -1.13
C THR A 27 -8.07 1.14 -1.11
N PRO A 28 -7.83 0.47 -2.26
CA PRO A 28 -6.80 -0.56 -2.35
C PRO A 28 -5.41 -0.04 -1.94
N GLY A 29 -4.70 -0.84 -1.15
CA GLY A 29 -3.37 -0.53 -0.62
C GLY A 29 -3.37 0.17 0.75
N GLU A 30 -4.51 0.69 1.20
CA GLU A 30 -4.69 1.16 2.58
C GLU A 30 -4.86 -0.02 3.53
N TYR A 31 -4.54 0.23 4.81
CA TYR A 31 -4.62 -0.77 5.86
C TYR A 31 -5.86 -0.57 6.71
N TYR A 32 -6.52 -1.68 7.01
CA TYR A 32 -7.74 -1.69 7.80
C TYR A 32 -7.64 -2.74 8.91
N GLU A 33 -8.29 -2.45 10.02
CA GLU A 33 -8.73 -3.43 10.99
C GLU A 33 -10.17 -3.81 10.63
N VAL A 34 -10.39 -5.07 10.31
CA VAL A 34 -11.66 -5.61 9.83
C VAL A 34 -12.11 -6.70 10.79
N THR A 35 -13.30 -6.58 11.34
CA THR A 35 -13.91 -7.61 12.18
C THR A 35 -14.81 -8.47 11.31
N ILE A 36 -14.50 -9.76 11.28
CA ILE A 36 -15.23 -10.80 10.54
C ILE A 36 -16.06 -11.61 11.52
N LEU A 37 -17.30 -11.92 11.15
CA LEU A 37 -18.14 -12.90 11.81
C LEU A 37 -17.81 -14.27 11.23
N GLU A 38 -17.21 -15.15 12.03
CA GLU A 38 -16.94 -16.54 11.65
C GLU A 38 -17.83 -17.49 12.45
N SER A 39 -18.47 -18.44 11.79
CA SER A 39 -19.21 -19.53 12.43
C SER A 39 -18.36 -20.79 12.49
N ASN A 40 -18.34 -21.47 13.63
CA ASN A 40 -17.73 -22.79 13.74
C ASN A 40 -18.68 -23.90 13.24
N ASP A 41 -18.18 -25.15 13.15
CA ASP A 41 -18.97 -26.31 12.71
C ASP A 41 -20.20 -26.62 13.60
N PHE A 42 -20.28 -25.99 14.77
CA PHE A 42 -21.37 -26.13 15.73
C PHE A 42 -22.38 -24.96 15.68
N GLY A 43 -22.15 -23.97 14.79
CA GLY A 43 -22.99 -22.79 14.63
C GLY A 43 -22.73 -21.68 15.65
N ASP A 44 -21.69 -21.78 16.49
CA ASP A 44 -21.31 -20.66 17.34
C ASP A 44 -20.60 -19.60 16.51
N GLU A 45 -21.03 -18.36 16.68
CA GLU A 45 -20.45 -17.20 16.03
C GLU A 45 -19.33 -16.59 16.89
N SER A 46 -18.23 -16.24 16.24
CA SER A 46 -17.10 -15.55 16.85
C SER A 46 -16.66 -14.36 16.01
N HIS A 47 -16.16 -13.33 16.67
CA HIS A 47 -15.64 -12.14 16.01
C HIS A 47 -14.12 -12.27 15.87
N VAL A 48 -13.64 -12.32 14.64
CA VAL A 48 -12.22 -12.40 14.32
C VAL A 48 -11.74 -11.05 13.80
N VAL A 49 -10.73 -10.48 14.46
CA VAL A 49 -10.14 -9.20 14.06
C VAL A 49 -8.96 -9.45 13.14
N ILE A 50 -9.03 -8.89 11.94
CA ILE A 50 -8.02 -9.01 10.89
C ILE A 50 -7.42 -7.63 10.64
N ARG A 51 -6.10 -7.53 10.72
CA ARG A 51 -5.38 -6.32 10.32
C ARG A 51 -4.65 -6.60 9.03
N GLY A 52 -4.92 -5.81 7.99
CA GLY A 52 -4.36 -6.11 6.68
C GLY A 52 -4.53 -5.01 5.64
N GLU A 53 -3.83 -5.20 4.53
CA GLU A 53 -3.94 -4.38 3.33
C GLU A 53 -5.19 -4.80 2.55
N PHE A 54 -6.09 -3.86 2.30
CA PHE A 54 -7.21 -4.10 1.39
C PHE A 54 -6.69 -4.11 -0.06
N ARG A 55 -7.00 -5.15 -0.85
CA ARG A 55 -6.49 -5.31 -2.22
C ARG A 55 -7.55 -5.07 -3.29
N GLY A 56 -8.77 -4.76 -2.89
CA GLY A 56 -9.90 -4.59 -3.79
C GLY A 56 -10.99 -5.63 -3.54
N TRP A 57 -12.03 -5.51 -4.36
CA TRP A 57 -13.20 -6.36 -4.36
C TRP A 57 -13.11 -7.40 -5.48
N ASP A 58 -13.57 -8.62 -5.21
CA ASP A 58 -13.96 -9.59 -6.22
C ASP A 58 -15.48 -9.76 -6.21
N TYR A 59 -16.09 -9.94 -7.38
CA TYR A 59 -17.54 -10.01 -7.54
C TYR A 59 -17.93 -11.20 -8.41
N ASP A 60 -18.64 -12.15 -7.80
CA ASP A 60 -19.29 -13.25 -8.50
C ASP A 60 -20.68 -12.77 -8.96
N SER A 61 -20.77 -12.39 -10.23
CA SER A 61 -22.01 -11.90 -10.83
C SER A 61 -23.11 -12.93 -10.93
N ASP A 62 -22.76 -14.22 -11.02
CA ASP A 62 -23.74 -15.30 -11.17
C ASP A 62 -24.44 -15.57 -9.84
N ARG A 63 -23.73 -15.38 -8.72
CA ARG A 63 -24.26 -15.57 -7.37
C ARG A 63 -24.67 -14.27 -6.69
N GLY A 64 -24.29 -13.12 -7.25
CA GLY A 64 -24.51 -11.81 -6.65
C GLY A 64 -23.69 -11.59 -5.37
N ILE A 65 -22.53 -12.23 -5.26
CA ILE A 65 -21.71 -12.25 -4.05
C ILE A 65 -20.47 -11.38 -4.24
N ALA A 66 -20.14 -10.57 -3.22
CA ALA A 66 -18.93 -9.76 -3.19
C ALA A 66 -17.95 -10.26 -2.11
N TYR A 67 -16.67 -10.31 -2.45
CA TYR A 67 -15.57 -10.66 -1.55
C TYR A 67 -14.57 -9.52 -1.43
N ALA A 68 -14.24 -9.13 -0.20
CA ALA A 68 -13.09 -8.27 0.03
C ALA A 68 -11.81 -9.11 0.03
N ILE A 69 -10.82 -8.72 -0.77
CA ILE A 69 -9.51 -9.37 -0.76
C ILE A 69 -8.62 -8.62 0.24
N ILE A 70 -8.27 -9.25 1.36
CA ILE A 70 -7.43 -8.65 2.40
C ILE A 70 -6.16 -9.49 2.58
N ALA A 71 -4.99 -8.86 2.49
CA ALA A 71 -3.73 -9.48 2.86
C ALA A 71 -3.38 -9.13 4.31
N LYS A 72 -3.35 -10.14 5.17
CA LYS A 72 -3.00 -9.98 6.60
C LYS A 72 -1.64 -9.30 6.75
N MET A 73 -1.48 -8.51 7.82
CA MET A 73 -0.22 -7.84 8.14
C MET A 73 0.94 -8.84 8.13
N GLY A 74 2.03 -8.48 7.44
CA GLY A 74 3.18 -9.35 7.29
C GLY A 74 3.11 -10.36 6.12
N GLU A 75 1.91 -10.67 5.61
CA GLU A 75 1.68 -11.66 4.56
C GLU A 75 1.71 -11.07 3.14
N THR A 76 1.94 -11.95 2.17
CA THR A 76 1.89 -11.61 0.73
C THR A 76 0.61 -12.13 0.08
N ARG A 77 -0.03 -13.15 0.64
CA ARG A 77 -1.27 -13.73 0.14
C ARG A 77 -2.46 -12.87 0.57
N GLY A 78 -3.38 -12.63 -0.36
CA GLY A 78 -4.70 -12.10 -0.05
C GLY A 78 -5.65 -13.24 0.26
N TYR A 79 -6.56 -13.03 1.19
CA TYR A 79 -7.66 -13.94 1.51
C TYR A 79 -8.98 -13.22 1.20
N GLU A 80 -9.95 -13.99 0.72
CA GLU A 80 -11.28 -13.51 0.40
C GLU A 80 -12.16 -13.58 1.65
N TYR A 81 -12.87 -12.49 1.92
CA TYR A 81 -13.82 -12.36 3.00
C TYR A 81 -15.16 -11.94 2.41
N HIS A 82 -16.21 -12.73 2.67
CA HIS A 82 -17.54 -12.43 2.14
C HIS A 82 -18.01 -11.08 2.71
N ARG A 83 -18.64 -10.25 1.86
CA ARG A 83 -19.08 -8.92 2.26
C ARG A 83 -19.94 -8.95 3.52
N GLU A 84 -20.88 -9.89 3.59
CA GLU A 84 -21.86 -9.98 4.68
C GLU A 84 -21.24 -10.47 6.01
N ASP A 85 -20.04 -11.06 5.97
CA ASP A 85 -19.34 -11.48 7.20
C ASP A 85 -18.58 -10.29 7.82
N ILE A 86 -18.43 -9.16 7.10
CA ILE A 86 -17.71 -7.98 7.57
C ILE A 86 -18.63 -7.11 8.43
N VAL A 87 -18.48 -7.24 9.74
CA VAL A 87 -19.35 -6.57 10.72
C VAL A 87 -18.78 -5.26 11.27
N ALA A 88 -17.46 -5.03 11.13
CA ALA A 88 -16.85 -3.74 11.44
C ALA A 88 -15.59 -3.49 10.58
N VAL A 89 -15.35 -2.24 10.22
CA VAL A 89 -14.14 -1.80 9.52
C VAL A 89 -13.65 -0.51 10.16
N LYS A 90 -12.35 -0.46 10.45
CA LYS A 90 -11.65 0.73 10.90
C LYS A 90 -10.40 0.92 10.05
N GLN A 91 -10.28 2.07 9.38
CA GLN A 91 -9.02 2.41 8.71
C GLN A 91 -7.91 2.54 9.76
N VAL A 92 -6.78 1.89 9.51
CA VAL A 92 -5.59 2.02 10.34
C VAL A 92 -4.96 3.37 10.02
N GLU A 93 -4.87 4.24 11.03
CA GLU A 93 -4.33 5.58 10.85
C GLU A 93 -2.88 5.55 10.37
N LYS A 94 -2.57 6.45 9.44
CA LYS A 94 -1.21 6.71 8.98
C LYS A 94 -0.44 7.31 10.15
N PHE A 95 0.72 6.75 10.49
CA PHE A 95 1.54 7.24 11.60
C PHE A 95 2.82 7.88 11.11
N PHE A 96 3.31 8.87 11.83
CA PHE A 96 4.63 9.46 11.65
C PHE A 96 5.25 9.64 13.02
N GLU A 97 6.42 9.03 13.22
CA GLU A 97 7.11 8.98 14.49
C GLU A 97 8.57 9.43 14.33
N PRO A 98 8.95 10.61 14.83
CA PRO A 98 10.34 11.03 14.91
C PRO A 98 11.18 10.03 15.70
N TYR A 99 12.37 9.70 15.20
CA TYR A 99 13.27 8.76 15.84
C TYR A 99 14.34 9.48 16.66
N LYS A 100 14.35 9.23 17.98
CA LYS A 100 15.30 9.85 18.93
C LYS A 100 15.31 11.39 18.86
N GLY A 101 14.12 12.00 18.72
CA GLY A 101 13.95 13.46 18.70
C GLY A 101 14.59 14.16 17.50
N ARG A 102 14.83 13.44 16.39
CA ARG A 102 15.41 14.01 15.17
C ARG A 102 14.32 14.59 14.27
N GLU A 103 14.67 15.68 13.61
CA GLU A 103 13.79 16.36 12.66
C GLU A 103 13.99 15.86 11.23
N ILE A 104 12.95 16.04 10.42
CA ILE A 104 12.99 15.89 8.96
C ILE A 104 12.63 17.23 8.33
N SER A 105 13.10 17.47 7.11
CA SER A 105 12.70 18.63 6.33
C SER A 105 12.28 18.23 4.92
N ILE A 106 11.27 18.88 4.37
CA ILE A 106 10.92 18.74 2.96
C ILE A 106 12.10 19.23 2.10
N GLY A 107 12.38 18.53 1.00
CA GLY A 107 13.56 18.70 0.16
C GLY A 107 14.82 18.01 0.68
N GLN A 108 14.81 17.47 1.91
CA GLN A 108 15.95 16.74 2.45
C GLN A 108 16.20 15.46 1.67
N ARG A 109 17.47 15.20 1.32
CA ARG A 109 17.86 13.94 0.69
C ARG A 109 17.89 12.80 1.70
N VAL A 110 17.09 11.77 1.44
CA VAL A 110 16.86 10.65 2.37
C VAL A 110 16.90 9.31 1.64
N ASP A 111 17.17 8.26 2.41
CA ASP A 111 17.04 6.86 2.02
C ASP A 111 15.80 6.27 2.69
N ILE A 112 14.88 5.74 1.90
CA ILE A 112 13.65 5.08 2.35
C ILE A 112 13.80 3.58 2.17
N TYR A 113 13.52 2.83 3.22
CA TYR A 113 13.51 1.37 3.19
C TYR A 113 12.46 0.79 4.12
N LYS A 114 12.05 -0.44 3.83
CA LYS A 114 11.10 -1.16 4.67
C LYS A 114 11.70 -1.40 6.05
N ASN A 115 11.02 -0.98 7.11
CA ASN A 115 11.41 -1.35 8.45
C ASN A 115 10.91 -2.78 8.73
N LEU A 116 11.84 -3.69 9.05
CA LEU A 116 11.53 -5.10 9.30
C LEU A 116 10.97 -5.36 10.71
N HIS A 117 11.00 -4.35 11.58
CA HIS A 117 10.51 -4.41 12.97
C HIS A 117 9.16 -3.72 13.16
N LEU A 118 8.58 -3.17 12.08
CA LEU A 118 7.24 -2.60 12.10
C LEU A 118 6.29 -3.56 11.40
N ASP A 119 5.10 -3.76 11.96
CA ASP A 119 4.04 -4.58 11.36
C ASP A 119 3.63 -4.06 9.98
N ASN A 120 3.87 -2.76 9.74
CA ASN A 120 3.92 -2.13 8.44
C ASN A 120 4.51 -0.72 8.55
N GLY A 121 5.62 -0.42 7.87
CA GLY A 121 6.10 0.97 7.80
C GLY A 121 7.47 1.09 7.17
N TYR A 122 7.90 2.32 6.98
CA TYR A 122 9.16 2.69 6.37
C TYR A 122 10.04 3.46 7.35
N SER A 123 11.35 3.24 7.26
CA SER A 123 12.33 4.09 7.92
C SER A 123 12.80 5.17 6.96
N ILE A 124 12.79 6.41 7.43
CA ILE A 124 13.42 7.54 6.77
C ILE A 124 14.83 7.69 7.34
N ARG A 125 15.86 7.54 6.52
CA ARG A 125 17.26 7.70 6.93
C ARG A 125 17.90 8.86 6.21
N CYS A 126 18.61 9.73 6.93
CA CYS A 126 19.38 10.80 6.30
C CYS A 126 20.45 10.19 5.40
N SER A 127 20.44 10.53 4.10
CA SER A 127 21.39 9.94 3.15
C SER A 127 22.83 10.40 3.41
N LYS A 128 23.01 11.55 4.07
CA LYS A 128 24.32 12.13 4.40
C LYS A 128 24.95 11.49 5.64
N THR A 129 24.17 11.31 6.71
CA THR A 129 24.69 10.86 8.01
C THR A 129 24.48 9.37 8.26
N GLY A 130 23.61 8.71 7.50
CA GLY A 130 23.22 7.32 7.73
C GLY A 130 22.32 7.11 8.95
N LEU A 131 21.91 8.19 9.63
CA LEU A 131 21.05 8.11 10.81
C LEU A 131 19.57 8.04 10.42
N VAL A 132 18.82 7.17 11.09
CA VAL A 132 17.35 7.13 11.00
C VAL A 132 16.77 8.41 11.61
N LEU A 133 15.91 9.09 10.88
CA LEU A 133 15.25 10.33 11.25
C LEU A 133 13.85 10.08 11.80
N ALA A 134 13.08 9.18 11.16
CA ALA A 134 11.70 8.90 11.52
C ALA A 134 11.22 7.55 10.98
N HIS A 135 10.06 7.11 11.46
CA HIS A 135 9.27 6.01 10.92
C HIS A 135 7.90 6.51 10.46
N CYS A 136 7.36 5.94 9.38
CA CYS A 136 6.07 6.38 8.87
C CYS A 136 5.34 5.33 8.02
N SER A 137 4.05 5.55 7.81
CA SER A 137 3.20 4.71 6.95
C SER A 137 3.44 4.97 5.46
N THR A 138 3.50 6.24 5.06
CA THR A 138 3.70 6.62 3.64
C THR A 138 4.76 7.69 3.47
N VAL A 139 5.43 7.66 2.32
CA VAL A 139 6.46 8.63 1.92
C VAL A 139 6.32 8.92 0.43
N LEU A 140 6.46 10.19 0.05
CA LEU A 140 6.66 10.61 -1.33
C LEU A 140 8.08 11.16 -1.49
N LEU A 141 8.82 10.60 -2.45
CA LEU A 141 10.11 11.11 -2.90
C LEU A 141 9.99 11.67 -4.31
N LYS A 142 10.86 12.65 -4.62
CA LYS A 142 11.18 13.04 -5.99
C LYS A 142 12.67 12.82 -6.31
N ASN A 143 13.03 12.84 -7.59
CA ASN A 143 14.39 12.64 -8.08
C ASN A 143 15.02 11.36 -7.49
N ALA A 144 14.28 10.25 -7.60
CA ALA A 144 14.55 9.02 -6.90
C ALA A 144 15.56 8.13 -7.64
N SER A 145 16.38 7.41 -6.88
CA SER A 145 17.32 6.41 -7.36
C SER A 145 17.20 5.14 -6.52
N PHE A 146 17.26 3.99 -7.17
CA PHE A 146 17.03 2.68 -6.56
C PHE A 146 18.35 1.99 -6.24
N HIS A 147 18.52 1.53 -5.00
CA HIS A 147 19.78 0.99 -4.51
C HIS A 147 19.58 -0.40 -3.89
N VAL A 148 20.41 -1.35 -4.32
CA VAL A 148 20.53 -2.68 -3.72
C VAL A 148 21.98 -2.90 -3.31
N SER A 149 22.20 -3.18 -2.03
CA SER A 149 23.49 -3.64 -1.53
C SER A 149 23.65 -5.11 -1.88
N GLU A 150 24.46 -5.41 -2.89
CA GLU A 150 24.62 -6.79 -3.36
C GLU A 150 25.20 -7.71 -2.28
N SER A 151 26.16 -7.21 -1.49
CA SER A 151 26.69 -7.97 -0.35
C SER A 151 25.62 -8.24 0.72
N GLY A 152 24.69 -7.30 0.95
CA GLY A 152 23.53 -7.48 1.82
C GLY A 152 22.53 -8.48 1.25
N ARG A 153 22.22 -8.39 -0.05
CA ARG A 153 21.33 -9.31 -0.77
C ARG A 153 21.84 -10.75 -0.67
N GLN A 154 23.12 -10.96 -0.99
CA GLN A 154 23.74 -12.29 -0.95
C GLN A 154 23.69 -12.93 0.44
N LYS A 155 23.89 -12.14 1.51
CA LYS A 155 23.71 -12.62 2.88
C LYS A 155 22.26 -13.01 3.18
N THR A 156 21.28 -12.22 2.72
CA THR A 156 19.85 -12.57 2.86
C THR A 156 19.50 -13.85 2.11
N VAL A 157 19.99 -14.03 0.88
CA VAL A 157 19.74 -15.23 0.07
C VAL A 157 20.38 -16.46 0.71
N LYS A 158 21.68 -16.39 1.03
CA LYS A 158 22.44 -17.51 1.59
C LYS A 158 21.88 -17.98 2.93
N GLU A 159 21.58 -17.06 3.82
CA GLU A 159 21.18 -17.38 5.19
C GLU A 159 19.66 -17.44 5.39
N LYS A 160 18.88 -17.15 4.35
CA LYS A 160 17.41 -17.07 4.38
C LYS A 160 16.85 -16.21 5.51
N ARG A 161 17.61 -15.17 5.90
CA ARG A 161 17.24 -14.24 6.98
C ARG A 161 17.00 -12.84 6.41
N LYS A 162 15.85 -12.25 6.78
CA LYS A 162 15.48 -10.89 6.39
C LYS A 162 16.50 -9.89 6.92
N ARG A 163 17.00 -9.04 6.03
CA ARG A 163 17.89 -7.90 6.32
C ARG A 163 17.49 -6.73 5.45
N VAL A 164 17.70 -5.52 5.93
CA VAL A 164 17.60 -4.35 5.06
C VAL A 164 18.83 -4.34 4.16
N HIS A 165 18.60 -4.48 2.86
CA HIS A 165 19.66 -4.45 1.83
C HIS A 165 19.24 -3.66 0.59
N ALA A 166 18.00 -3.16 0.56
CA ALA A 166 17.47 -2.40 -0.56
C ALA A 166 16.81 -1.12 -0.01
N TYR A 167 17.02 0.00 -0.70
CA TYR A 167 16.48 1.30 -0.33
C TYR A 167 16.33 2.18 -1.58
N VAL A 168 15.49 3.19 -1.49
CA VAL A 168 15.34 4.21 -2.53
C VAL A 168 15.79 5.54 -1.96
N ARG A 169 16.63 6.25 -2.71
CA ARG A 169 17.18 7.55 -2.33
C ARG A 169 16.56 8.64 -3.17
N GLY A 170 16.05 9.69 -2.54
CA GLY A 170 15.47 10.85 -3.23
C GLY A 170 15.35 12.05 -2.31
N GLU A 171 14.74 13.12 -2.82
CA GLU A 171 14.36 14.30 -2.04
C GLU A 171 12.98 14.06 -1.41
N LEU A 172 12.87 14.23 -0.10
CA LEU A 172 11.63 14.05 0.64
C LEU A 172 10.61 15.12 0.23
N VAL A 173 9.44 14.71 -0.27
CA VAL A 173 8.37 15.64 -0.68
C VAL A 173 7.27 15.69 0.36
N ALA A 174 6.86 14.53 0.87
CA ALA A 174 5.80 14.43 1.87
C ALA A 174 5.85 13.10 2.63
N VAL A 175 5.17 13.06 3.77
CA VAL A 175 4.95 11.85 4.59
C VAL A 175 3.47 11.80 4.98
N ASN A 176 2.93 10.60 5.19
CA ASN A 176 1.53 10.37 5.58
C ASN A 176 0.50 11.02 4.66
N THR A 177 0.77 11.06 3.36
CA THR A 177 -0.19 11.55 2.36
C THR A 177 -1.02 10.41 1.80
N GLU A 178 -2.10 10.78 1.12
CA GLU A 178 -2.88 9.89 0.27
C GLU A 178 -2.07 9.39 -0.93
N PHE A 179 -2.50 8.24 -1.46
CA PHE A 179 -1.92 7.64 -2.65
C PHE A 179 -2.15 8.55 -3.87
N PRO A 180 -1.10 9.02 -4.56
CA PRO A 180 -1.26 9.84 -5.75
C PRO A 180 -1.68 8.99 -6.96
N GLN A 181 -2.46 9.57 -7.89
CA GLN A 181 -2.86 8.91 -9.14
C GLN A 181 -1.67 8.70 -10.11
N ASP A 182 -1.81 7.72 -11.00
CA ASP A 182 -0.88 7.42 -12.12
C ASP A 182 0.50 6.87 -11.73
N PHE A 183 0.58 6.08 -10.67
CA PHE A 183 1.81 5.40 -10.27
C PHE A 183 1.81 3.92 -10.68
N VAL A 184 2.97 3.43 -11.16
CA VAL A 184 3.19 2.02 -11.52
C VAL A 184 3.91 1.30 -10.39
N LYS A 185 3.46 0.09 -10.05
CA LYS A 185 4.04 -0.69 -8.95
C LYS A 185 5.49 -1.09 -9.23
N VAL A 186 6.33 -0.98 -8.22
CA VAL A 186 7.72 -1.45 -8.23
C VAL A 186 7.79 -2.84 -7.60
N LEU A 187 8.45 -3.77 -8.28
CA LEU A 187 8.69 -5.13 -7.80
C LEU A 187 10.12 -5.29 -7.31
N TYR A 188 10.30 -6.03 -6.22
CA TYR A 188 11.62 -6.46 -5.78
C TYR A 188 11.51 -7.78 -5.00
N ASN A 189 12.29 -8.77 -5.41
CA ASN A 189 12.46 -10.02 -4.67
C ASN A 189 13.93 -10.44 -4.70
N PRO A 190 14.66 -10.40 -3.56
CA PRO A 190 16.09 -10.65 -3.53
C PRO A 190 16.49 -12.07 -3.94
N TYR A 191 15.56 -13.02 -3.90
CA TYR A 191 15.77 -14.41 -4.34
C TYR A 191 15.66 -14.59 -5.86
N LEU A 192 15.08 -13.61 -6.57
CA LEU A 192 14.79 -13.72 -8.00
C LEU A 192 15.58 -12.71 -8.84
N THR A 193 15.96 -11.57 -8.27
CA THR A 193 16.62 -10.49 -9.02
C THR A 193 17.53 -9.63 -8.13
N GLU A 194 18.46 -8.95 -8.76
CA GLU A 194 19.41 -8.00 -8.16
C GLU A 194 18.89 -6.56 -8.25
N PHE A 195 17.84 -6.34 -9.05
CA PHE A 195 17.30 -5.02 -9.38
C PHE A 195 15.85 -4.87 -8.91
N PHE A 196 15.45 -3.61 -8.70
CA PHE A 196 14.03 -3.26 -8.69
C PHE A 196 13.50 -3.36 -10.13
N LEU A 197 12.28 -3.86 -10.30
CA LEU A 197 11.67 -4.07 -11.62
C LEU A 197 10.36 -3.31 -11.73
N ASP A 198 10.04 -2.90 -12.95
CA ASP A 198 8.72 -2.39 -13.30
C ASP A 198 7.69 -3.52 -13.28
N SER A 199 6.52 -3.32 -12.65
CA SER A 199 5.51 -4.38 -12.62
C SER A 199 4.90 -4.69 -13.99
N THR A 200 4.89 -3.71 -14.88
CA THR A 200 4.28 -3.79 -16.21
C THR A 200 5.29 -4.31 -17.22
N THR A 201 6.44 -3.66 -17.37
CA THR A 201 7.43 -4.03 -18.39
C THR A 201 8.39 -5.11 -17.95
N ARG A 202 8.53 -5.31 -16.62
CA ARG A 202 9.54 -6.20 -15.99
C ARG A 202 10.99 -5.75 -16.17
N ASP A 203 11.22 -4.55 -16.71
CA ASP A 203 12.56 -4.01 -16.89
C ASP A 203 13.15 -3.50 -15.56
N PRO A 204 14.49 -3.53 -15.41
CA PRO A 204 15.18 -2.91 -14.29
C PRO A 204 14.88 -1.41 -14.17
N ILE A 205 14.61 -0.96 -12.94
CA ILE A 205 14.44 0.45 -12.59
C ILE A 205 15.66 0.91 -11.82
N TYR A 206 16.32 1.95 -12.33
CA TYR A 206 17.45 2.60 -11.66
C TYR A 206 17.08 3.96 -11.07
N GLN A 207 16.14 4.66 -11.71
CA GLN A 207 15.69 6.01 -11.34
C GLN A 207 14.20 6.18 -11.65
N ALA A 208 13.58 7.15 -10.98
CA ALA A 208 12.23 7.61 -11.27
C ALA A 208 12.07 9.08 -10.83
N ASP A 209 11.16 9.81 -11.48
CA ASP A 209 10.90 11.21 -11.12
C ASP A 209 10.24 11.30 -9.74
N GLU A 210 9.27 10.43 -9.48
CA GLU A 210 8.62 10.30 -8.18
C GLU A 210 8.52 8.83 -7.75
N VAL A 211 8.63 8.61 -6.44
CA VAL A 211 8.40 7.29 -5.82
C VAL A 211 7.54 7.46 -4.58
N PHE A 212 6.40 6.78 -4.58
CA PHE A 212 5.48 6.71 -3.45
C PHE A 212 5.61 5.38 -2.72
N PHE A 213 5.65 5.43 -1.40
CA PHE A 213 5.75 4.26 -0.53
C PHE A 213 4.46 4.11 0.24
N MET A 214 3.85 2.94 0.18
CA MET A 214 2.66 2.61 0.97
C MET A 214 2.57 1.10 1.16
N GLY A 215 2.17 0.68 2.35
CA GLY A 215 2.08 -0.74 2.65
C GLY A 215 3.41 -1.46 2.47
N ARG A 216 3.40 -2.56 1.72
CA ARG A 216 4.59 -3.36 1.40
C ARG A 216 5.27 -2.95 0.10
N HIS A 217 4.76 -1.93 -0.58
CA HIS A 217 5.09 -1.62 -1.95
C HIS A 217 5.59 -0.20 -2.12
N ALA A 218 6.48 -0.06 -3.10
CA ALA A 218 6.82 1.21 -3.69
C ALA A 218 6.14 1.29 -5.05
N TYR A 219 5.84 2.50 -5.47
CA TYR A 219 5.24 2.80 -6.76
C TYR A 219 6.03 3.94 -7.38
N ARG A 220 6.26 3.90 -8.69
CA ARG A 220 7.04 4.89 -9.42
C ARG A 220 6.18 5.68 -10.40
N LYS A 221 6.58 6.91 -10.65
CA LYS A 221 6.07 7.73 -11.75
C LYS A 221 7.25 8.37 -12.46
N ASN A 222 7.25 8.29 -13.78
CA ASN A 222 8.13 9.09 -14.63
C ASN A 222 7.25 10.14 -15.29
N ARG A 223 7.76 11.35 -15.52
CA ARG A 223 7.10 12.31 -16.41
C ARG A 223 6.95 11.66 -17.77
N ASP A 224 5.77 11.80 -18.35
CA ASP A 224 5.58 11.57 -19.77
C ASP A 224 6.48 12.56 -20.52
N ILE A 225 7.49 12.07 -21.22
CA ILE A 225 8.40 12.91 -22.01
C ILE A 225 7.74 13.36 -23.33
N ASN A 226 6.49 12.99 -23.62
CA ASN A 226 5.84 13.30 -24.90
C ASN A 226 4.55 14.11 -24.77
N LEU A 227 4.66 15.45 -24.81
CA LEU A 227 3.68 16.34 -25.46
C LEU A 227 4.30 17.59 -26.14
N PHE A 228 5.64 17.70 -26.21
CA PHE A 228 6.29 18.74 -27.01
C PHE A 228 7.41 18.13 -27.85
N SER A 229 7.02 17.48 -28.94
CA SER A 229 7.89 17.29 -30.10
C SER A 229 7.11 17.82 -31.30
N ASN A 230 7.46 19.07 -31.65
CA ASN A 230 7.14 19.89 -32.83
C ASN A 230 5.94 19.51 -33.71
#